data_AF-A0A4V3MHZ2-F1
#
_entry.id   AF-A0A4V3MHZ2-F1
#
_cell.length_a   1.000
_cell.length_b   1.000
_cell.length_c   1.000
_cell.angle_alpha   90.00
_cell.angle_beta   90.00
_cell.angle_gamma   90.00
#
_symmetry.space_group_name_H-M   'P 1'
#
loop_
_entity.id
_entity.type
_entity.pdbx_description
1 polymer ?
#
loop_
_entity_poly.entity_id
_entity_poly.type
_entity_poly.pdbx_seq_one_letter_code
_entity_poly.pdbx_strand_id
1 'polypeptide(L)'
;PNAVNVPIACGGVTVIPGDIIVADDDGAVVVPVAMAPMVIEEAQKHHDWEEFSREKLMQGAPLQRYYPLHDDARGEYEEWRKTRR
;
A
#
# COMPACT_ATOMS: atom_id res chain seq x y z
N PRO A 1 -22.50 -6.09 27.60
CA PRO A 1 -21.38 -6.58 26.75
C PRO A 1 -20.99 -8.02 27.16
N ASN A 2 -20.85 -8.94 26.20
CA ASN A 2 -20.58 -10.36 26.49
C ASN A 2 -19.07 -10.71 26.55
N ALA A 3 -18.19 -9.88 25.97
CA ALA A 3 -16.73 -9.94 26.09
C ALA A 3 -16.08 -8.64 25.56
N VAL A 4 -14.83 -8.37 25.95
CA VAL A 4 -13.97 -7.26 25.45
C VAL A 4 -12.53 -7.79 25.38
N ASN A 5 -11.73 -7.31 24.41
CA ASN A 5 -10.34 -7.73 24.21
C ASN A 5 -10.19 -9.26 24.06
N VAL A 6 -11.08 -9.85 23.27
CA VAL A 6 -10.98 -11.25 22.85
C VAL A 6 -10.86 -11.31 21.32
N PRO A 7 -10.21 -12.33 20.74
CA PRO A 7 -10.21 -12.53 19.30
C PRO A 7 -11.63 -12.64 18.76
N ILE A 8 -11.88 -12.04 17.59
CA ILE A 8 -13.16 -12.10 16.89
C ILE A 8 -12.98 -12.47 15.43
N ALA A 9 -14.05 -12.99 14.82
CA ALA A 9 -14.17 -13.10 13.38
C ALA A 9 -15.02 -11.94 12.85
N CYS A 10 -14.49 -11.16 11.91
CA CYS A 10 -15.18 -10.04 11.28
C CYS A 10 -14.86 -10.03 9.78
N GLY A 11 -15.89 -9.97 8.91
CA GLY A 11 -15.68 -9.95 7.46
C GLY A 11 -14.94 -11.17 6.89
N GLY A 12 -15.02 -12.33 7.57
CA GLY A 12 -14.27 -13.54 7.20
C GLY A 12 -12.80 -13.55 7.63
N VAL A 13 -12.34 -12.54 8.37
CA VAL A 13 -10.96 -12.42 8.87
C VAL A 13 -10.91 -12.49 10.39
N THR A 14 -9.83 -13.03 10.93
CA THR A 14 -9.56 -13.01 12.39
C THR A 14 -8.96 -11.68 12.79
N VAL A 15 -9.52 -11.04 13.81
CA VAL A 15 -8.99 -9.81 14.42
C VAL A 15 -8.60 -10.13 15.86
N ILE A 16 -7.35 -9.86 16.21
CA ILE A 16 -6.80 -10.10 17.55
C ILE A 16 -6.67 -8.75 18.26
N PRO A 17 -6.96 -8.66 19.57
CA PRO A 17 -6.70 -7.45 20.34
C PRO A 17 -5.27 -6.96 20.17
N GLY A 18 -5.11 -5.70 19.75
CA GLY A 18 -3.81 -5.09 19.48
C GLY A 18 -3.44 -5.03 17.99
N ASP A 19 -4.18 -5.71 17.11
CA ASP A 19 -4.03 -5.51 15.66
C ASP A 19 -4.40 -4.09 15.27
N ILE A 20 -3.78 -3.60 14.19
CA ILE A 20 -4.00 -2.26 13.66
C ILE A 20 -5.15 -2.35 12.65
N ILE A 21 -6.15 -1.48 12.79
CA ILE A 21 -7.23 -1.35 11.82
C ILE A 21 -7.00 -0.07 11.02
N VAL A 22 -6.88 -0.21 9.70
CA VAL A 22 -6.84 0.92 8.76
C VAL A 22 -8.16 0.91 7.99
N ALA A 23 -8.84 2.05 7.93
CA ALA A 23 -10.12 2.16 7.24
C ALA A 23 -10.27 3.52 6.56
N ASP A 24 -10.82 3.50 5.36
CA ASP A 24 -11.13 4.65 4.51
C ASP A 24 -12.44 4.40 3.74
N ASP A 25 -12.66 5.16 2.66
CA ASP A 25 -13.86 5.08 1.84
C ASP A 25 -13.96 3.78 1.01
N ASP A 26 -12.85 3.04 0.82
CA ASP A 26 -12.81 1.76 0.09
C ASP A 26 -13.13 0.57 1.02
N GLY A 27 -12.89 0.72 2.33
CA GLY A 27 -13.24 -0.29 3.32
C GLY A 27 -12.32 -0.29 4.53
N ALA A 28 -12.15 -1.47 5.13
CA ALA A 28 -11.29 -1.66 6.30
C ALA A 28 -10.39 -2.89 6.15
N VAL A 29 -9.13 -2.75 6.59
CA VAL A 29 -8.12 -3.80 6.58
C VAL A 29 -7.58 -3.98 8.00
N VAL A 30 -7.38 -5.23 8.40
CA VAL A 30 -6.65 -5.59 9.63
C VAL A 30 -5.19 -5.86 9.29
N VAL A 31 -4.29 -5.20 10.00
CA VAL A 31 -2.85 -5.41 9.93
C VAL A 31 -2.39 -6.00 11.26
N PRO A 32 -1.96 -7.27 11.28
CA PRO A 32 -1.35 -7.85 12.48
C PRO A 32 -0.18 -6.99 12.94
N VAL A 33 -0.14 -6.63 14.22
CA VAL A 33 0.88 -5.68 14.74
C VAL A 33 2.32 -6.16 14.48
N ALA A 34 2.54 -7.49 14.51
CA ALA A 34 3.83 -8.10 14.21
C ALA A 34 4.27 -7.93 12.75
N MET A 35 3.32 -7.72 11.83
CA MET A 35 3.58 -7.51 10.40
C MET A 35 3.70 -6.03 10.03
N ALA A 36 3.39 -5.10 10.95
CA ALA A 36 3.38 -3.67 10.66
C ALA A 36 4.69 -3.15 10.02
N PRO A 37 5.91 -3.53 10.48
CA PRO A 37 7.15 -3.07 9.85
C PRO A 37 7.27 -3.50 8.37
N MET A 38 6.90 -4.74 8.06
CA MET A 38 6.92 -5.27 6.70
C MET A 38 5.87 -4.58 5.82
N VAL A 39 4.66 -4.38 6.35
CA VAL A 39 3.58 -3.70 5.62
C VAL A 39 3.96 -2.26 5.31
N ILE A 40 4.58 -1.54 6.25
CA ILE A 40 5.07 -0.17 6.03
C ILE A 40 6.13 -0.14 4.92
N GLU A 41 7.09 -1.06 4.95
CA GLU A 41 8.16 -1.11 3.94
C GLU A 41 7.58 -1.36 2.53
N GLU A 42 6.71 -2.35 2.37
CA GLU A 42 6.11 -2.69 1.07
C GLU A 42 5.13 -1.60 0.59
N ALA A 43 4.31 -1.04 1.49
CA ALA A 43 3.39 0.04 1.17
C ALA A 43 4.15 1.30 0.70
N GLN A 44 5.29 1.63 1.33
CA GLN A 44 6.12 2.75 0.88
C GLN A 44 6.69 2.51 -0.51
N LYS A 45 7.23 1.31 -0.79
CA LYS A 45 7.70 0.95 -2.13
C LYS A 45 6.60 1.11 -3.17
N HIS A 46 5.38 0.70 -2.82
CA HIS A 46 4.22 0.82 -3.70
C HIS A 46 3.83 2.27 -3.96
N HIS A 47 3.71 3.05 -2.89
CA HIS A 47 3.39 4.47 -2.97
C HIS A 47 4.37 5.25 -3.85
N ASP A 48 5.67 4.99 -3.71
CA ASP A 48 6.71 5.67 -4.49
C ASP A 48 6.55 5.42 -6.01
N TRP A 49 6.31 4.17 -6.44
CA TRP A 49 6.16 3.89 -7.86
C TRP A 49 4.80 4.36 -8.40
N GLU A 50 3.73 4.33 -7.60
CA GLU A 50 2.43 4.89 -7.99
C GLU A 50 2.49 6.40 -8.18
N GLU A 51 3.22 7.13 -7.34
CA GLU A 51 3.41 8.56 -7.48
C GLU A 51 4.14 8.89 -8.80
N PHE A 52 5.24 8.18 -9.08
CA PHE A 52 5.95 8.30 -10.35
C PHE A 52 5.04 8.04 -11.56
N SER A 53 4.28 6.94 -11.50
CA SER A 53 3.36 6.57 -12.56
C SER A 53 2.30 7.64 -12.77
N ARG A 54 1.70 8.16 -11.70
CA ARG A 54 0.70 9.23 -11.75
C ARG A 54 1.25 10.47 -12.47
N GLU A 55 2.48 10.88 -12.19
CA GLU A 55 3.10 12.04 -12.85
C GLU A 55 3.28 11.83 -14.34
N LYS A 56 3.73 10.64 -14.75
CA LYS A 56 3.90 10.29 -16.16
C LYS A 56 2.56 10.28 -16.88
N LEU A 57 1.51 9.75 -16.26
CA LEU A 57 0.15 9.78 -16.81
C LEU A 57 -0.38 11.21 -16.96
N MET A 58 -0.15 12.08 -15.98
CA MET A 58 -0.52 13.50 -16.06
C MET A 58 0.22 14.25 -17.18
N GLN A 59 1.40 13.78 -17.58
CA GLN A 59 2.16 14.28 -18.74
C GLN A 59 1.71 13.69 -20.08
N GLY A 60 0.66 12.85 -20.08
CA GLY A 60 0.11 12.22 -21.29
C GLY A 60 0.83 10.94 -21.72
N ALA A 61 1.63 10.33 -20.85
CA ALA A 61 2.31 9.09 -21.17
C ALA A 61 1.34 7.89 -21.25
N PRO A 62 1.68 6.82 -22.01
CA PRO A 62 0.79 5.67 -22.18
C PRO A 62 0.52 4.90 -20.88
N LEU A 63 -0.75 4.62 -20.57
CA LEU A 63 -1.17 3.91 -19.35
C LEU A 63 -0.44 2.57 -19.15
N GLN A 64 -0.39 1.75 -20.21
CA GLN A 64 0.15 0.38 -20.15
C GLN A 64 1.65 0.32 -19.83
N ARG A 65 2.39 1.42 -20.01
CA ARG A 65 3.83 1.48 -19.71
C ARG A 65 4.08 1.81 -18.23
N TYR A 66 3.20 2.59 -17.61
CA TYR A 66 3.42 3.13 -16.27
C TYR A 66 2.49 2.52 -15.21
N TYR A 67 1.40 1.83 -15.57
CA TYR A 67 0.48 1.27 -14.59
C TYR A 67 -0.05 -0.13 -14.98
N PRO A 68 0.40 -1.21 -14.32
CA PRO A 68 1.51 -1.25 -13.36
C PRO A 68 2.84 -0.83 -14.01
N LEU A 69 3.80 -0.39 -13.20
CA LEU A 69 5.11 0.05 -13.71
C LEU A 69 5.79 -1.09 -14.48
N HIS A 70 5.97 -0.91 -15.80
CA HIS A 70 6.61 -1.89 -16.66
C HIS A 70 8.14 -1.82 -16.54
N ASP A 71 8.85 -2.94 -16.77
CA ASP A 71 10.29 -3.05 -16.51
C ASP A 71 11.14 -2.13 -17.39
N ASP A 72 10.68 -1.77 -18.58
CA ASP A 72 11.37 -0.81 -19.47
C ASP A 72 11.35 0.64 -18.94
N ALA A 73 10.42 0.97 -18.04
CA ALA A 73 10.32 2.26 -17.36
C ALA A 73 10.99 2.27 -15.97
N ARG A 74 11.54 1.15 -15.51
CA ARG A 74 12.17 1.03 -14.18
C ARG A 74 13.38 1.95 -14.02
N GLY A 75 14.18 2.14 -15.07
CA GLY A 75 15.32 3.07 -15.04
C GLY A 75 14.89 4.51 -14.79
N GLU A 76 13.80 4.96 -15.45
CA GLU A 76 13.22 6.29 -15.24
C GLU A 76 12.70 6.45 -13.80
N TYR A 77 12.05 5.41 -13.25
CA TYR A 77 11.60 5.40 -11.86
C TYR A 77 12.77 5.51 -10.88
N GLU A 78 13.87 4.78 -11.11
CA GLU A 78 15.05 4.83 -10.23
C GLU A 78 15.73 6.20 -10.24
N GLU A 79 15.79 6.87 -11.39
CA GLU A 79 16.28 8.25 -11.51
C GLU A 79 15.36 9.22 -10.79
N TRP A 80 14.06 9.12 -11.03
CA TRP A 80 13.04 9.94 -10.35
C TRP A 80 13.15 9.79 -8.82
N ARG A 81 13.26 8.55 -8.32
CA ARG A 81 13.34 8.26 -6.88
C ARG A 81 14.58 8.88 -6.22
N LYS A 82 15.70 9.00 -6.94
CA LYS A 82 16.92 9.66 -6.42
C LYS A 82 16.74 11.17 -6.21
N THR A 83 15.83 11.80 -6.94
CA THR A 83 15.61 13.26 -6.82
C THR A 83 14.70 13.65 -5.64
N ARG A 84 14.04 12.66 -5.02
CA ARG A 84 13.06 12.85 -3.94
C ARG A 84 13.47 12.22 -2.61
N ARG A 85 14.69 11.70 -2.53
CA ARG A 85 15.23 11.05 -1.34
C ARG A 85 16.29 11.89 -0.65
#